data_AF-A0A527VV03-F1
#
_entry.id   AF-A0A527VV03-F1
#
_cell.length_a   1.000
_cell.length_b   1.000
_cell.length_c   1.000
_cell.angle_alpha   90.00
_cell.angle_beta   90.00
_cell.angle_gamma   90.00
#
_symmetry.space_group_name_H-M   'P 1'
#
loop_
_entity.id
_entity.type
_entity.pdbx_description
1 polymer ?
#
loop_
_entity_poly.entity_id
_entity_poly.type
_entity_poly.pdbx_seq_one_letter_code
_entity_poly.pdbx_strand_id
1 'polypeptide(L)' 'MRSGVIAKKVGMTRIYNDAGEHVPVTVLQMENCQVVAQRTQEKN' A
#
# COMPACT_ATOMS: atom_id res chain seq x y z
N MET A 1 13.71 7.37 -7.37
CA MET A 1 13.08 6.95 -6.09
C MET A 1 11.56 7.01 -6.29
N ARG A 2 10.79 6.05 -5.77
CA ARG A 2 9.32 6.04 -5.90
C ARG A 2 8.68 6.65 -4.65
N SER A 3 7.53 7.31 -4.79
CA SER A 3 6.73 7.79 -3.66
C SER A 3 6.03 6.63 -2.94
N GLY A 4 5.87 6.75 -1.63
CA GLY A 4 5.00 5.87 -0.85
C GLY A 4 3.52 6.25 -1.03
N VAL A 5 2.63 5.39 -0.51
CA VAL A 5 1.18 5.62 -0.47
C VAL A 5 0.66 5.48 0.97
N ILE A 6 -0.46 6.13 1.26
CA ILE A 6 -1.19 5.98 2.53
C ILE A 6 -2.42 5.11 2.26
N ALA A 7 -2.58 4.05 3.05
CA ALA A 7 -3.69 3.11 2.90
C ALA A 7 -4.25 2.69 4.26
N LYS A 8 -5.52 2.29 4.28
CA LYS A 8 -6.22 1.80 5.46
C LYS A 8 -6.10 0.28 5.54
N LYS A 9 -5.67 -0.24 6.70
CA LYS A 9 -5.76 -1.69 6.98
C LYS A 9 -7.21 -2.06 7.20
N VAL A 10 -7.76 -2.88 6.30
CA VAL A 10 -9.17 -3.32 6.40
C VAL A 10 -9.30 -4.69 7.03
N GLY A 11 -8.25 -5.50 7.04
CA GLY A 11 -8.26 -6.79 7.72
C GLY A 11 -7.17 -7.73 7.24
N MET A 12 -7.36 -8.99 7.58
CA MET A 12 -6.51 -10.10 7.16
C MET A 12 -7.36 -11.21 6.57
N THR A 13 -6.86 -11.85 5.52
CA THR A 13 -7.52 -12.97 4.83
C THR A 13 -6.47 -13.94 4.30
N ARG A 14 -6.87 -14.90 3.47
CA ARG A 14 -5.98 -15.83 2.79
C ARG A 14 -6.17 -15.74 1.28
N ILE A 15 -5.10 -16.02 0.55
CA ILE A 15 -5.15 -16.33 -0.89
C ILE A 15 -4.50 -17.69 -1.12
N TYR A 16 -4.88 -18.34 -2.21
CA TYR A 16 -4.17 -19.49 -2.73
C TYR A 16 -3.32 -19.03 -3.92
N ASN A 17 -2.04 -19.40 -3.94
CA ASN A 17 -1.18 -19.14 -5.09
C ASN A 17 -1.35 -20.23 -6.16
N ASP A 18 -0.66 -20.10 -7.29
CA ASP A 18 -0.77 -21.04 -8.41
C ASP A 18 -0.31 -22.48 -8.07
N ALA A 19 0.48 -22.64 -7.01
CA ALA A 19 0.88 -23.94 -6.47
C ALA A 19 -0.14 -24.55 -5.48
N GLY A 20 -1.25 -23.85 -5.21
CA GLY A 20 -2.28 -24.27 -4.27
C GLY A 20 -1.94 -24.03 -2.80
N GLU A 21 -0.87 -23.28 -2.50
CA GLU A 21 -0.43 -23.01 -1.13
C GLU A 21 -1.29 -21.92 -0.48
N HIS A 22 -1.53 -22.08 0.83
CA HIS A 22 -2.29 -21.14 1.63
C HIS A 22 -1.41 -19.99 2.14
N VAL A 23 -1.62 -18.77 1.62
CA VAL A 23 -0.82 -17.59 1.98
C VAL A 23 -1.66 -16.57 2.77
N PRO A 24 -1.30 -16.27 4.04
CA PRO A 24 -1.98 -15.27 4.85
C PRO A 24 -1.66 -13.83 4.39
N VAL A 25 -2.73 -13.16 4.00
CA VAL A 25 -2.95 -11.79 3.54
C VAL A 25 -3.11 -10.68 4.57
N THR A 26 -2.44 -9.51 4.48
CA THR A 26 -3.05 -8.26 4.98
C THR A 26 -3.67 -7.49 3.82
N VAL A 27 -4.91 -7.03 3.97
CA VAL A 27 -5.60 -6.25 2.94
C VAL A 27 -5.49 -4.77 3.30
N LEU A 28 -4.96 -3.99 2.36
CA LEU A 28 -4.85 -2.54 2.44
C LEU A 28 -5.76 -1.90 1.38
N GLN A 29 -6.62 -0.98 1.79
CA GLN A 29 -7.48 -0.21 0.90
C GLN A 29 -6.91 1.19 0.69
N MET A 30 -6.75 1.59 -0.57
CA MET A 30 -6.38 2.95 -0.94
C MET A 30 -7.64 3.78 -1.15
N GLU A 31 -7.73 4.90 -0.44
CA GLU A 31 -8.79 5.90 -0.63
C GLU A 31 -8.25 7.04 -1.52
N ASN A 32 -8.76 8.27 -1.39
CA ASN A 32 -8.32 9.41 -2.20
C ASN A 32 -6.91 9.93 -1.81
N CYS A 33 -5.89 9.10 -2.00
CA CYS A 33 -4.49 9.41 -1.69
C CYS A 33 -3.87 10.26 -2.80
N GLN A 34 -3.71 11.56 -2.54
CA GLN A 34 -3.14 12.52 -3.48
C GLN A 34 -1.80 13.06 -2.96
N VAL A 35 -0.89 13.37 -3.89
CA VAL A 35 0.33 14.11 -3.55
C VAL A 35 -0.03 15.59 -3.41
N VAL A 36 0.09 16.12 -2.20
CA VAL A 36 -0.29 17.52 -1.91
C VAL A 36 0.89 18.50 -1.95
N ALA A 37 2.12 18.00 -1.86
CA ALA A 37 3.33 18.80 -1.92
C ALA A 37 4.53 17.94 -2.33
N GLN A 38 5.55 18.59 -2.89
CA GLN A 38 6.85 17.98 -3.15
C GLN A 38 7.93 18.80 -2.46
N ARG A 39 8.77 18.10 -1.68
CA ARG A 39 9.91 18.66 -0.98
C ARG A 39 11.17 18.55 -1.85
N THR A 40 11.83 19.67 -2.14
CA THR A 40 13.10 19.72 -2.89
C THR A 40 14.23 20.15 -1.96
N GLN A 41 15.48 19.84 -2.32
CA GLN A 41 16.64 20.16 -1.46
C GLN A 41 16.79 21.66 -1.17
N GLU A 42 16.32 22.52 -2.08
CA GLU A 42 16.42 23.99 -1.96
C GLU A 42 15.30 24.61 -1.10
N LYS A 43 14.19 23.90 -0.86
CA LYS A 43 12.97 24.44 -0.22
C LYS A 43 12.43 23.53 0.89
N ASN A 44 13.32 23.09 1.78
CA ASN A 44 12.98 22.24 2.94
C ASN A 44 13.32 22.90 4.27
#